data_AF-A0A640LTW4-F1
#
_entry.id   AF-A0A640LTW4-F1
#
_cell.length_a   1.000
_cell.length_b   1.000
_cell.length_c   1.000
_cell.angle_alpha   90.00
_cell.angle_beta   90.00
_cell.angle_gamma   90.00
#
_symmetry.space_group_name_H-M   'P 1'
#
loop_
_entity.id
_entity.type
_entity.pdbx_description
1 polymer ?
#
loop_
_entity_poly.entity_id
_entity_poly.type
_entity_poly.pdbx_seq_one_letter_code
_entity_poly.pdbx_strand_id
1 'polypeptide(L)'
;MFFSLNPAKIVDIVGKILTPIKLTFIGILVIVAFIHPIGEMQAPVEAYTSHAFFKGFQEGYLTMDTLASFVFGIIIINAIKEKGAKTKTQIMVVCAKATIIAASILAIIYTALSYMGASSVAKLGHLENGGEVLAKVSNYYFGSYGGVLLGLMITVACLTTSVGLVSACSSFFHKLFPNVPYKAIAITLCIFSAIVANVGLTQLIAVSVPVLTAIYPLAIVLIFLTFFHSLFKGRAEVYQVSLTVTFIISLFDGLSAAGVNVEVVSQVFTKFLPMQEVGLGWIFPAIIGGFIGYGISVLKLKNQIQPAANTNKKIG
;
A
#
# COMPACT_ATOMS: atom_id res chain seq x y z
N MET A 1 8.15 -20.34 8.26
CA MET A 1 7.40 -21.61 8.37
C MET A 1 7.09 -22.00 9.82
N PHE A 2 8.07 -22.34 10.68
CA PHE A 2 7.79 -22.76 12.07
C PHE A 2 6.96 -21.71 12.85
N PHE A 3 7.27 -20.43 12.66
CA PHE A 3 6.59 -19.32 13.33
C PHE A 3 5.19 -18.99 12.80
N SER A 4 4.89 -19.24 11.52
CA SER A 4 3.56 -18.97 10.95
C SER A 4 2.52 -20.05 11.31
N LEU A 5 2.95 -21.18 11.86
CA LEU A 5 2.09 -22.27 12.34
C LEU A 5 1.52 -22.00 13.75
N ASN A 6 2.09 -21.06 14.50
CA ASN A 6 1.59 -20.61 15.82
C ASN A 6 1.62 -19.06 15.93
N PRO A 7 0.74 -18.34 15.22
CA PRO A 7 0.83 -16.90 15.04
C PRO A 7 0.65 -16.08 16.34
N ALA A 8 -0.15 -16.56 17.29
CA ALA A 8 -0.49 -15.82 18.51
C ALA A 8 0.72 -15.53 19.42
N LYS A 9 1.62 -16.50 19.63
CA LYS A 9 2.82 -16.31 20.49
C LYS A 9 3.89 -15.45 19.84
N ILE A 10 3.94 -15.37 18.50
CA ILE A 10 4.96 -14.64 17.76
C ILE A 10 4.63 -13.15 17.76
N VAL A 11 3.39 -12.77 17.47
CA VAL A 11 2.97 -11.35 17.46
C VAL A 11 3.26 -10.67 18.80
N ASP A 12 3.08 -11.39 19.91
CA ASP A 12 3.38 -10.87 21.25
C ASP A 12 4.88 -10.64 21.51
N ILE A 13 5.76 -11.58 21.16
CA ILE A 13 7.22 -11.42 21.34
C ILE A 13 7.78 -10.34 20.40
N VAL A 14 7.34 -10.38 19.15
CA VAL A 14 7.75 -9.48 18.07
C VAL A 14 7.32 -8.03 18.33
N GLY A 15 6.04 -7.85 18.66
CA GLY A 15 5.47 -6.53 18.89
C GLY A 15 6.05 -5.88 20.15
N LYS A 16 6.27 -6.67 21.20
CA LYS A 16 6.66 -6.16 22.52
C LYS A 16 8.16 -5.92 22.67
N ILE A 17 9.01 -6.70 21.98
CA ILE A 17 10.48 -6.62 22.15
C ILE A 17 11.17 -6.16 20.86
N LEU A 18 10.84 -6.75 19.71
CA LEU A 18 11.62 -6.55 18.48
C LEU A 18 11.29 -5.21 17.80
N THR A 19 10.03 -4.79 17.83
CA THR A 19 9.58 -3.50 17.28
C THR A 19 10.24 -2.29 17.96
N PRO A 20 10.26 -2.18 19.31
CA PRO A 20 10.95 -1.06 19.95
C PRO A 20 12.46 -1.09 19.71
N ILE A 21 13.12 -2.25 19.70
CA ILE A 21 14.55 -2.36 19.35
C ILE A 21 14.81 -1.83 17.95
N LYS A 22 13.97 -2.20 16.97
CA LYS A 22 14.10 -1.72 15.59
C LYS A 22 13.96 -0.20 15.51
N LEU A 23 12.95 0.35 16.16
CA LEU A 23 12.72 1.80 16.18
C LEU A 23 13.86 2.54 16.87
N THR A 24 14.41 2.00 17.97
CA THR A 24 15.54 2.60 18.67
C THR A 24 16.77 2.70 17.78
N PHE A 25 17.16 1.63 17.09
CA PHE A 25 18.35 1.71 16.22
C PHE A 25 18.14 2.58 15.00
N ILE A 26 16.97 2.51 14.33
CA ILE A 26 16.67 3.45 13.23
C ILE A 26 16.69 4.88 13.77
N GLY A 27 16.14 5.11 14.96
CA GLY A 27 16.18 6.41 15.64
C GLY A 27 17.60 6.89 15.92
N ILE A 28 18.49 6.02 16.42
CA ILE A 28 19.91 6.35 16.62
C ILE A 28 20.58 6.69 15.29
N LEU A 29 20.38 5.88 14.26
CA LEU A 29 20.96 6.07 12.94
C LEU A 29 20.50 7.40 12.34
N VAL A 30 19.21 7.73 12.49
CA VAL A 30 18.61 9.02 12.14
C VAL A 30 19.25 10.18 12.92
N ILE A 31 19.35 10.07 14.24
CA ILE A 31 19.90 11.13 15.08
C ILE A 31 21.36 11.41 14.69
N VAL A 32 22.17 10.36 14.50
CA VAL A 32 23.55 10.49 14.05
C VAL A 32 23.61 11.14 12.67
N ALA A 33 22.72 10.76 11.76
CA ALA A 33 22.65 11.37 10.42
C ALA A 33 22.26 12.85 10.44
N PHE A 34 21.44 13.29 11.39
CA PHE A 34 21.11 14.71 11.57
C PHE A 34 22.25 15.51 12.20
N ILE A 35 22.92 14.97 13.22
CA ILE A 35 24.01 15.68 13.92
C ILE A 35 25.28 15.72 13.07
N HIS A 36 25.55 14.65 12.32
CA HIS A 36 26.74 14.50 11.49
C HIS A 36 26.35 14.11 10.05
N PRO A 37 25.77 15.03 9.25
CA PRO A 37 25.39 14.72 7.87
C PRO A 37 26.61 14.28 7.05
N ILE A 38 26.43 13.25 6.21
CA ILE A 38 27.53 12.66 5.42
C ILE A 38 28.13 13.69 4.45
N GLY A 39 27.30 14.55 3.89
CA GLY A 39 27.67 15.68 3.04
C GLY A 39 26.50 16.62 2.79
N GLU A 40 26.72 17.61 1.94
CA GLU A 40 25.67 18.56 1.54
C GLU A 40 24.64 17.89 0.63
N MET A 41 23.38 18.30 0.77
CA MET A 41 22.30 17.86 -0.10
C MET A 41 22.54 18.36 -1.52
N GLN A 42 22.44 17.47 -2.50
CA GLN A 42 22.57 17.83 -3.91
C GLN A 42 21.25 18.34 -4.50
N ALA A 43 21.34 18.92 -5.70
CA ALA A 43 20.17 19.32 -6.46
C ALA A 43 19.22 18.12 -6.67
N PRO A 44 17.88 18.33 -6.62
CA PRO A 44 16.92 17.26 -6.86
C PRO A 44 17.07 16.68 -8.26
N VAL A 45 16.89 15.36 -8.38
CA VAL A 45 16.76 14.68 -9.67
C VAL A 45 15.48 15.15 -10.36
N GLU A 46 15.45 15.17 -11.69
CA GLU A 46 14.34 15.68 -12.53
C GLU A 46 12.95 15.28 -12.01
N ALA A 47 12.75 14.00 -11.66
CA ALA A 47 11.49 13.48 -11.12
C ALA A 47 10.98 14.17 -9.82
N TYR A 48 11.88 14.79 -9.05
CA TYR A 48 11.58 15.48 -7.79
C TYR A 48 11.63 17.01 -7.91
N THR A 49 11.92 17.57 -9.10
CA THR A 49 12.03 19.04 -9.28
C THR A 49 10.66 19.73 -9.31
N SER A 50 9.71 19.21 -10.09
CA SER A 50 8.37 19.81 -10.29
C SER A 50 7.25 19.05 -9.56
N HIS A 51 7.44 17.75 -9.29
CA HIS A 51 6.36 16.84 -8.86
C HIS A 51 6.71 15.97 -7.64
N ALA A 52 7.54 16.48 -6.71
CA ALA A 52 8.04 15.73 -5.56
C ALA A 52 6.94 15.04 -4.72
N PHE A 53 5.81 15.72 -4.48
CA PHE A 53 4.69 15.13 -3.72
C PHE A 53 4.10 13.92 -4.43
N PHE A 54 3.80 14.03 -5.73
CA PHE A 54 3.20 12.95 -6.51
C PHE A 54 4.17 11.78 -6.70
N LYS A 55 5.46 12.08 -6.90
CA LYS A 55 6.49 11.05 -6.95
C LYS A 55 6.59 10.32 -5.62
N GLY A 56 6.63 11.03 -4.49
CA GLY A 56 6.62 10.43 -3.15
C GLY A 56 5.35 9.60 -2.87
N PHE A 57 4.19 10.05 -3.36
CA PHE A 57 2.94 9.30 -3.26
C PHE A 57 3.01 7.96 -4.01
N GLN A 58 3.58 7.94 -5.22
CA GLN A 58 3.80 6.71 -5.98
C GLN A 58 4.84 5.78 -5.36
N GLU A 59 5.94 6.32 -4.83
CA GLU A 59 6.93 5.52 -4.10
C GLU A 59 6.29 4.84 -2.87
N GLY A 60 5.25 5.47 -2.29
CA GLY A 60 4.42 4.86 -1.26
C GLY A 60 3.73 3.55 -1.69
N TYR A 61 3.57 3.28 -2.99
CA TYR A 61 2.99 2.01 -3.45
C TYR A 61 3.90 0.83 -3.11
N LEU A 62 5.22 1.04 -3.08
CA LEU A 62 6.19 0.00 -2.75
C LEU A 62 6.08 -0.47 -1.30
N THR A 63 5.46 0.30 -0.40
CA THR A 63 5.28 -0.14 0.99
C THR A 63 4.22 -1.23 1.12
N MET A 64 3.33 -1.38 0.14
CA MET A 64 2.24 -2.37 0.13
C MET A 64 1.22 -2.22 1.29
N ASP A 65 1.32 -1.17 2.12
CA ASP A 65 0.50 -1.01 3.34
C ASP A 65 -0.99 -0.87 3.03
N THR A 66 -1.34 -0.19 1.95
CA THR A 66 -2.74 -0.01 1.52
C THR A 66 -3.38 -1.35 1.15
N LEU A 67 -2.69 -2.17 0.36
CA LEU A 67 -3.20 -3.49 -0.03
C LEU A 67 -3.28 -4.45 1.16
N ALA A 68 -2.26 -4.42 2.02
CA ALA A 68 -2.22 -5.16 3.28
C ALA A 68 -3.45 -4.82 4.16
N SER A 69 -3.86 -3.55 4.23
CA SER A 69 -5.01 -3.13 5.04
C SER A 69 -6.32 -3.82 4.66
N PHE A 70 -6.54 -4.16 3.39
CA PHE A 70 -7.74 -4.89 2.97
C PHE A 70 -7.77 -6.33 3.48
N VAL A 71 -6.60 -6.99 3.54
CA VAL A 71 -6.47 -8.36 4.01
C VAL A 71 -6.52 -8.42 5.54
N PHE A 72 -5.81 -7.50 6.21
CA PHE A 72 -5.70 -7.49 7.67
C PHE A 72 -6.86 -6.79 8.40
N GLY A 73 -7.65 -5.97 7.70
CA GLY A 73 -8.65 -5.10 8.33
C GLY A 73 -9.65 -5.85 9.22
N ILE A 74 -10.14 -7.01 8.78
CA ILE A 74 -11.07 -7.82 9.56
C ILE A 74 -10.43 -8.41 10.83
N ILE A 75 -9.14 -8.78 10.76
CA ILE A 75 -8.39 -9.32 11.89
C ILE A 75 -8.21 -8.24 12.95
N ILE A 76 -7.85 -7.02 12.54
CA ILE A 76 -7.70 -5.88 13.44
C ILE A 76 -9.04 -5.52 14.10
N ILE A 77 -10.13 -5.47 13.32
CA ILE A 77 -11.47 -5.20 13.85
C ILE A 77 -11.87 -6.25 14.89
N ASN A 78 -11.62 -7.53 14.63
CA ASN A 78 -11.94 -8.61 15.57
C ASN A 78 -11.08 -8.54 16.84
N ALA A 79 -9.79 -8.26 16.72
CA ALA A 79 -8.90 -8.08 17.87
C ALA A 79 -9.35 -6.90 18.76
N ILE A 80 -9.83 -5.80 18.18
CA ILE A 80 -10.38 -4.67 18.94
C ILE A 80 -11.68 -5.06 19.66
N LYS A 81 -12.54 -5.86 19.02
CA LYS A 81 -13.78 -6.37 19.64
C LYS A 81 -13.49 -7.31 20.82
N GLU A 82 -12.50 -8.20 20.67
CA GLU A 82 -12.06 -9.10 21.74
C GLU A 82 -11.52 -8.34 22.96
N LYS A 83 -10.91 -7.17 22.75
CA LYS A 83 -10.49 -6.25 23.82
C LYS A 83 -11.63 -5.44 24.46
N GLY A 84 -12.88 -5.73 24.12
CA GLY A 84 -14.07 -5.20 24.80
C GLY A 84 -14.80 -4.07 24.06
N ALA A 85 -14.41 -3.71 22.84
CA ALA A 85 -15.17 -2.74 22.04
C ALA A 85 -16.48 -3.35 21.53
N LYS A 86 -17.62 -2.79 21.94
CA LYS A 86 -18.97 -3.34 21.62
C LYS A 86 -19.69 -2.57 20.52
N THR A 87 -19.41 -1.27 20.35
CA THR A 87 -20.12 -0.43 19.37
C THR A 87 -19.23 -0.06 18.19
N LYS A 88 -19.86 0.21 17.03
CA LYS A 88 -19.14 0.67 15.82
C LYS A 88 -18.36 1.96 16.08
N THR A 89 -18.92 2.88 16.86
CA THR A 89 -18.28 4.14 17.25
C THR A 89 -17.04 3.89 18.11
N GLN A 90 -17.09 2.96 19.07
CA GLN A 90 -15.92 2.60 19.88
C GLN A 90 -14.79 2.05 19.00
N ILE A 91 -15.09 1.13 18.08
CA ILE A 91 -14.10 0.58 17.14
C ILE A 91 -13.49 1.71 16.30
N MET A 92 -14.32 2.60 15.74
CA MET A 92 -13.85 3.74 14.94
C MET A 92 -12.91 4.65 15.73
N VAL A 93 -13.28 5.04 16.96
CA VAL A 93 -12.46 5.95 17.79
C VAL A 93 -11.13 5.31 18.17
N VAL A 94 -11.11 4.03 18.54
CA VAL A 94 -9.87 3.30 18.85
C VAL A 94 -8.98 3.21 17.62
N CYS A 95 -9.53 2.83 16.46
CA CYS A 95 -8.80 2.80 15.20
C CYS A 95 -8.25 4.18 14.81
N ALA A 96 -9.05 5.24 14.93
CA ALA A 96 -8.64 6.59 14.57
C ALA A 96 -7.48 7.08 15.45
N LYS A 97 -7.57 6.90 16.78
CA LYS A 97 -6.48 7.24 17.70
C LYS A 97 -5.21 6.45 17.40
N ALA A 98 -5.32 5.14 17.19
CA ALA A 98 -4.17 4.30 16.84
C ALA A 98 -3.54 4.72 15.51
N THR A 99 -4.36 5.05 14.51
CA THR A 99 -3.89 5.49 13.18
C THR A 99 -3.18 6.84 13.26
N ILE A 100 -3.69 7.82 14.01
CA ILE A 100 -3.04 9.13 14.17
C ILE A 100 -1.65 8.99 14.83
N ILE A 101 -1.54 8.14 15.85
CA ILE A 101 -0.26 7.87 16.53
C ILE A 101 0.71 7.19 15.54
N ALA A 102 0.26 6.13 14.86
CA ALA A 102 1.08 5.39 13.92
C ALA A 102 1.54 6.26 12.73
N ALA A 103 0.62 7.02 12.13
CA ALA A 103 0.92 7.92 11.01
C ALA A 103 1.92 9.01 11.39
N SER A 104 1.78 9.60 12.58
CA SER A 104 2.73 10.62 13.08
C SER A 104 4.14 10.05 13.23
N ILE A 105 4.27 8.89 13.87
CA ILE A 105 5.57 8.22 14.05
C ILE A 105 6.18 7.86 12.70
N LEU A 106 5.36 7.32 11.78
CA LEU A 106 5.80 6.93 10.44
C LEU A 106 6.30 8.15 9.64
N ALA A 107 5.55 9.26 9.68
CA ALA A 107 5.92 10.49 8.99
C ALA A 107 7.27 11.04 9.49
N ILE A 108 7.50 11.04 10.80
CA ILE A 108 8.77 11.48 11.40
C ILE A 108 9.92 10.60 10.91
N ILE A 109 9.77 9.28 11.00
CA ILE A 109 10.82 8.32 10.61
C ILE A 109 11.12 8.41 9.11
N TYR A 110 10.10 8.43 8.25
CA TYR A 110 10.32 8.50 6.80
C TYR A 110 10.92 9.83 6.36
N THR A 111 10.53 10.94 6.99
CA THR A 111 11.16 12.24 6.74
C THR A 111 12.64 12.20 7.11
N ALA A 112 12.96 11.62 8.26
CA ALA A 112 14.33 11.47 8.71
C ALA A 112 15.18 10.55 7.82
N LEU A 113 14.63 9.42 7.38
CA LEU A 113 15.29 8.53 6.44
C LEU A 113 15.49 9.19 5.07
N SER A 114 14.54 10.00 4.62
CA SER A 114 14.64 10.75 3.36
C SER A 114 15.75 11.81 3.45
N TYR A 115 15.85 12.53 4.57
CA TYR A 115 16.93 13.49 4.83
C TYR A 115 18.31 12.82 4.86
N MET A 116 18.42 11.68 5.53
CA MET A 116 19.62 10.87 5.56
C MET A 116 20.02 10.38 4.16
N GLY A 117 19.05 9.90 3.36
CA GLY A 117 19.29 9.53 1.97
C GLY A 117 19.80 10.71 1.13
N ALA A 118 19.16 11.87 1.25
CA ALA A 118 19.53 13.08 0.52
C ALA A 118 20.94 13.60 0.86
N SER A 119 21.32 13.58 2.14
CA SER A 119 22.67 13.98 2.60
C SER A 119 23.76 12.96 2.28
N SER A 120 23.39 11.72 1.93
CA SER A 120 24.35 10.66 1.62
C SER A 120 24.92 10.71 0.20
N VAL A 121 24.20 11.38 -0.72
CA VAL A 121 24.52 11.39 -2.16
C VAL A 121 25.91 11.97 -2.45
N ALA A 122 26.34 12.99 -1.70
CA ALA A 122 27.63 13.65 -1.93
C ALA A 122 28.85 12.72 -1.79
N LYS A 123 28.78 11.70 -0.91
CA LYS A 123 29.88 10.74 -0.72
C LYS A 123 29.60 9.36 -1.28
N LEU A 124 28.35 8.91 -1.23
CA LEU A 124 27.97 7.55 -1.62
C LEU A 124 27.50 7.46 -3.08
N GLY A 125 27.26 8.60 -3.73
CA GLY A 125 26.66 8.68 -5.05
C GLY A 125 25.17 8.33 -5.04
N HIS A 126 24.58 8.29 -6.23
CA HIS A 126 23.23 7.77 -6.41
C HIS A 126 23.26 6.24 -6.38
N LEU A 127 22.44 5.65 -5.51
CA LEU A 127 22.28 4.20 -5.36
C LEU A 127 20.94 3.76 -5.96
N GLU A 128 20.84 2.49 -6.33
CA GLU A 128 19.69 1.99 -7.10
C GLU A 128 18.40 1.89 -6.27
N ASN A 129 18.52 1.62 -4.96
CA ASN A 129 17.37 1.40 -4.09
C ASN A 129 17.65 1.82 -2.63
N GLY A 130 16.57 2.02 -1.87
CA GLY A 130 16.67 2.43 -0.46
C GLY A 130 17.36 1.42 0.47
N GLY A 131 17.39 0.14 0.10
CA GLY A 131 18.11 -0.89 0.86
C GLY A 131 19.61 -0.70 0.81
N GLU A 132 20.15 -0.38 -0.37
CA GLU A 132 21.56 -0.07 -0.57
C GLU A 132 21.97 1.22 0.15
N VAL A 133 21.12 2.25 0.09
CA VAL A 133 21.34 3.51 0.82
C VAL A 133 21.52 3.23 2.31
N LEU A 134 20.58 2.49 2.92
CA LEU A 134 20.67 2.15 4.34
C LEU A 134 21.91 1.31 4.68
N ALA A 135 22.26 0.34 3.84
CA ALA A 135 23.44 -0.50 4.04
C ALA A 135 24.74 0.30 4.00
N LYS A 136 24.91 1.17 3.00
CA LYS A 136 26.10 2.00 2.83
C LYS A 136 26.19 3.08 3.91
N VAL A 137 25.07 3.72 4.26
CA VAL A 137 25.01 4.71 5.34
C VAL A 137 25.33 4.07 6.69
N SER A 138 24.76 2.90 7.00
CA SER A 138 25.07 2.18 8.24
C SER A 138 26.55 1.80 8.32
N ASN A 139 27.13 1.33 7.21
CA ASN A 139 28.55 1.02 7.14
C ASN A 139 29.44 2.27 7.28
N TYR A 140 29.00 3.41 6.74
CA TYR A 140 29.71 4.68 6.90
C TYR A 140 29.75 5.15 8.36
N TYR A 141 28.63 5.10 9.08
CA TYR A 141 28.57 5.60 10.46
C TYR A 141 29.12 4.62 11.51
N PHE A 142 28.88 3.32 11.33
CA PHE A 142 29.18 2.31 12.36
C PHE A 142 30.19 1.24 11.89
N GLY A 143 30.80 1.43 10.71
CA GLY A 143 31.81 0.51 10.17
C GLY A 143 31.26 -0.89 9.91
N SER A 144 32.09 -1.92 10.16
CA SER A 144 31.71 -3.33 10.01
C SER A 144 30.56 -3.74 10.93
N TYR A 145 30.50 -3.19 12.16
CA TYR A 145 29.43 -3.46 13.12
C TYR A 145 28.07 -2.94 12.63
N GLY A 146 28.05 -1.82 11.90
CA GLY A 146 26.83 -1.26 11.31
C GLY A 146 26.14 -2.19 10.33
N GLY A 147 26.92 -2.85 9.47
CA GLY A 147 26.39 -3.81 8.50
C GLY A 147 25.77 -5.04 9.18
N VAL A 148 26.44 -5.60 10.18
CA VAL A 148 25.95 -6.76 10.95
C VAL A 148 24.68 -6.41 11.71
N LEU A 149 24.66 -5.27 12.40
CA LEU A 149 23.51 -4.83 13.19
C LEU A 149 22.31 -4.51 12.29
N LEU A 150 22.54 -3.81 11.18
CA LEU A 150 21.50 -3.55 10.18
C LEU A 150 20.94 -4.85 9.59
N GLY A 151 21.80 -5.79 9.22
CA GLY A 151 21.38 -7.09 8.68
C GLY A 151 20.52 -7.89 9.65
N LEU A 152 20.91 -7.94 10.93
CA LEU A 152 20.12 -8.59 11.97
C LEU A 152 18.75 -7.92 12.14
N MET A 153 18.72 -6.59 12.10
CA MET A 153 17.49 -5.84 12.25
C MET A 153 16.54 -5.95 11.05
N ILE A 154 17.07 -5.91 9.83
CA ILE A 154 16.27 -6.13 8.63
C ILE A 154 15.72 -7.56 8.64
N THR A 155 16.53 -8.56 9.00
CA THR A 155 16.08 -9.95 9.15
C THR A 155 14.92 -10.05 10.12
N VAL A 156 15.05 -9.42 11.30
CA VAL A 156 13.98 -9.32 12.29
C VAL A 156 12.75 -8.63 11.69
N ALA A 157 12.88 -7.46 11.08
CA ALA A 157 11.75 -6.70 10.52
C ALA A 157 11.01 -7.43 9.39
N CYS A 158 11.75 -8.11 8.51
CA CYS A 158 11.19 -8.89 7.42
C CYS A 158 10.51 -10.17 7.94
N LEU A 159 11.06 -10.80 8.98
CA LEU A 159 10.46 -11.98 9.60
C LEU A 159 9.07 -11.67 10.17
N THR A 160 8.92 -10.54 10.84
CA THR A 160 7.67 -10.16 11.53
C THR A 160 6.56 -9.85 10.53
N THR A 161 6.90 -9.07 9.51
CA THR A 161 6.00 -8.71 8.40
C THR A 161 5.61 -9.96 7.60
N SER A 162 6.58 -10.82 7.28
CA SER A 162 6.33 -12.07 6.55
C SER A 162 5.43 -13.03 7.34
N VAL A 163 5.67 -13.21 8.65
CA VAL A 163 4.80 -14.05 9.50
C VAL A 163 3.37 -13.50 9.54
N GLY A 164 3.21 -12.17 9.66
CA GLY A 164 1.91 -11.51 9.61
C GLY A 164 1.18 -11.77 8.29
N LEU A 165 1.83 -11.46 7.16
CA LEU A 165 1.28 -11.64 5.81
C LEU A 165 0.94 -13.10 5.51
N VAL A 166 1.85 -14.05 5.77
CA VAL A 166 1.59 -15.47 5.53
C VAL A 166 0.41 -15.96 6.37
N SER A 167 0.32 -15.56 7.64
CA SER A 167 -0.78 -15.94 8.53
C SER A 167 -2.13 -15.41 8.04
N ALA A 168 -2.20 -14.12 7.67
CA ALA A 168 -3.46 -13.53 7.22
C ALA A 168 -3.87 -14.02 5.83
N CYS A 169 -2.94 -14.11 4.88
CA CYS A 169 -3.23 -14.69 3.56
C CYS A 169 -3.70 -16.14 3.70
N SER A 170 -3.05 -16.94 4.54
CA SER A 170 -3.47 -18.34 4.78
C SER A 170 -4.86 -18.40 5.43
N SER A 171 -5.17 -17.51 6.37
CA SER A 171 -6.50 -17.42 6.99
C SER A 171 -7.57 -16.99 5.99
N PHE A 172 -7.26 -16.01 5.13
CA PHE A 172 -8.15 -15.52 4.09
C PHE A 172 -8.46 -16.61 3.06
N PHE A 173 -7.43 -17.27 2.51
CA PHE A 173 -7.62 -18.33 1.54
C PHE A 173 -8.27 -19.58 2.14
N HIS A 174 -8.01 -19.90 3.41
CA HIS A 174 -8.72 -20.98 4.09
C HIS A 174 -10.21 -20.67 4.26
N LYS A 175 -10.57 -19.40 4.51
CA LYS A 175 -11.98 -18.97 4.55
C LYS A 175 -12.66 -19.01 3.17
N LEU A 176 -11.91 -18.72 2.10
CA LEU A 176 -12.42 -18.75 0.74
C LEU A 176 -12.52 -20.18 0.18
N PHE A 177 -11.52 -21.02 0.47
CA PHE A 177 -11.42 -22.42 0.04
C PHE A 177 -11.30 -23.33 1.29
N PRO A 178 -12.41 -23.62 1.98
CA PRO A 178 -12.40 -24.39 3.24
C PRO A 178 -11.87 -25.82 3.08
N ASN A 179 -11.84 -26.36 1.86
CA ASN A 179 -11.30 -27.69 1.56
C ASN A 179 -9.76 -27.75 1.63
N VAL A 180 -9.05 -26.62 1.58
CA VAL A 180 -7.59 -26.59 1.66
C VAL A 180 -7.17 -26.25 3.08
N PRO A 181 -6.37 -27.11 3.76
CA PRO A 181 -5.99 -26.85 5.14
C PRO A 181 -5.04 -25.65 5.24
N TYR A 182 -5.24 -24.80 6.26
CA TYR A 182 -4.41 -23.63 6.55
C TYR A 182 -2.90 -23.91 6.44
N LYS A 183 -2.45 -25.06 6.98
CA LYS A 183 -1.03 -25.46 6.96
C LYS A 183 -0.49 -25.62 5.53
N ALA A 184 -1.27 -26.20 4.61
CA ALA A 184 -0.82 -26.38 3.23
C ALA A 184 -0.67 -25.04 2.50
N ILE A 185 -1.59 -24.10 2.74
CA ILE A 185 -1.54 -22.74 2.17
C ILE A 185 -0.30 -22.01 2.70
N ALA A 186 -0.08 -22.03 4.02
CA ALA A 186 1.06 -21.39 4.65
C ALA A 186 2.41 -21.93 4.15
N ILE A 187 2.51 -23.26 3.97
CA ILE A 187 3.73 -23.90 3.42
C ILE A 187 3.97 -23.47 1.98
N THR A 188 2.93 -23.50 1.15
CA THR A 188 3.02 -23.11 -0.26
C THR A 188 3.49 -21.65 -0.40
N LEU A 189 2.90 -20.75 0.39
CA LEU A 189 3.30 -19.33 0.40
C LEU A 189 4.74 -19.13 0.87
N CYS A 190 5.19 -19.87 1.90
CA CYS A 190 6.58 -19.81 2.35
C CYS A 190 7.56 -20.32 1.29
N ILE A 191 7.27 -21.44 0.62
CA ILE A 191 8.12 -21.99 -0.44
C ILE A 191 8.20 -21.03 -1.62
N PHE A 192 7.06 -20.52 -2.08
CA PHE A 192 7.00 -19.52 -3.14
C PHE A 192 7.83 -18.27 -2.79
N SER A 193 7.63 -17.73 -1.58
CA SER A 193 8.39 -16.55 -1.13
C SER A 193 9.88 -16.82 -1.03
N ALA A 194 10.29 -18.04 -0.62
CA ALA A 194 11.70 -18.42 -0.55
C ALA A 194 12.35 -18.50 -1.92
N ILE A 195 11.63 -18.96 -2.95
CA ILE A 195 12.11 -18.95 -4.34
C ILE A 195 12.31 -17.51 -4.81
N VAL A 196 11.27 -16.68 -4.65
CA VAL A 196 11.25 -15.28 -5.11
C VAL A 196 12.27 -14.41 -4.38
N ALA A 197 12.56 -14.69 -3.10
CA ALA A 197 13.54 -13.93 -2.31
C ALA A 197 14.98 -13.95 -2.89
N ASN A 198 15.30 -14.89 -3.79
CA ASN A 198 16.62 -14.96 -4.44
C ASN A 198 16.77 -13.98 -5.63
N VAL A 199 15.70 -13.27 -6.04
CA VAL A 199 15.68 -12.47 -7.28
C VAL A 199 16.37 -11.09 -7.14
N GLY A 200 16.77 -10.67 -5.93
CA GLY A 200 17.41 -9.36 -5.70
C GLY A 200 16.41 -8.21 -5.64
N LEU A 201 16.67 -7.19 -4.80
CA LEU A 201 15.69 -6.14 -4.49
C LEU A 201 15.35 -5.27 -5.72
N THR A 202 16.35 -4.86 -6.51
CA THR A 202 16.12 -4.02 -7.70
C THR A 202 15.20 -4.72 -8.71
N GLN A 203 15.45 -6.01 -8.99
CA GLN A 203 14.63 -6.80 -9.90
C GLN A 203 13.23 -7.06 -9.33
N LEU A 204 13.12 -7.32 -8.03
CA LEU A 204 11.81 -7.45 -7.38
C LEU A 204 11.00 -6.16 -7.48
N ILE A 205 11.63 -4.99 -7.33
CA ILE A 205 10.99 -3.68 -7.54
C ILE A 205 10.56 -3.54 -9.00
N ALA A 206 11.45 -3.83 -9.97
CA ALA A 206 11.14 -3.72 -11.39
C ALA A 206 9.93 -4.57 -11.82
N VAL A 207 9.77 -5.78 -11.25
CA VAL A 207 8.60 -6.64 -11.49
C VAL A 207 7.36 -6.17 -10.72
N SER A 208 7.55 -5.65 -9.50
CA SER A 208 6.43 -5.24 -8.63
C SER A 208 5.81 -3.92 -9.07
N VAL A 209 6.59 -2.95 -9.53
CA VAL A 209 6.11 -1.61 -9.92
C VAL A 209 4.97 -1.66 -10.94
N PRO A 210 5.05 -2.43 -12.05
CA PRO A 210 3.94 -2.58 -13.00
C PRO A 210 2.65 -3.10 -12.35
N VAL A 211 2.78 -4.15 -11.53
CA VAL A 211 1.64 -4.79 -10.86
C VAL A 211 1.01 -3.84 -9.84
N LEU A 212 1.83 -3.15 -9.07
CA LEU A 212 1.39 -2.18 -8.06
C LEU A 212 0.70 -0.99 -8.73
N THR A 213 1.27 -0.45 -9.80
CA THR A 213 0.69 0.66 -10.57
C THR A 213 -0.69 0.31 -11.13
N ALA A 214 -0.88 -0.96 -11.53
CA ALA A 214 -2.18 -1.43 -12.00
C ALA A 214 -3.21 -1.60 -10.87
N ILE A 215 -2.83 -2.10 -9.69
CA ILE A 215 -3.76 -2.49 -8.62
C ILE A 215 -4.05 -1.35 -7.63
N TYR A 216 -3.06 -0.51 -7.32
CA TYR A 216 -3.18 0.55 -6.31
C TYR A 216 -4.30 1.57 -6.60
N PRO A 217 -4.47 2.05 -7.84
CA PRO A 217 -5.57 2.95 -8.18
C PRO A 217 -6.95 2.37 -7.81
N LEU A 218 -7.19 1.08 -8.08
CA LEU A 218 -8.46 0.44 -7.70
C LEU A 218 -8.65 0.42 -6.19
N ALA A 219 -7.60 0.06 -5.46
CA ALA A 219 -7.59 0.07 -3.99
C ALA A 219 -7.93 1.46 -3.43
N ILE A 220 -7.30 2.51 -3.96
CA ILE A 220 -7.53 3.89 -3.51
C ILE A 220 -8.96 4.35 -3.85
N VAL A 221 -9.44 4.08 -5.06
CA VAL A 221 -10.82 4.39 -5.47
C VAL A 221 -11.83 3.67 -4.57
N LEU A 222 -11.61 2.40 -4.25
CA LEU A 222 -12.46 1.66 -3.31
C LEU A 222 -12.52 2.30 -1.92
N ILE A 223 -11.38 2.76 -1.40
CA ILE A 223 -11.32 3.46 -0.10
C ILE A 223 -12.20 4.72 -0.15
N PHE A 224 -11.99 5.59 -1.13
CA PHE A 224 -12.76 6.83 -1.26
C PHE A 224 -14.25 6.57 -1.47
N LEU A 225 -14.62 5.65 -2.37
CA LEU A 225 -16.02 5.29 -2.58
C LEU A 225 -16.67 4.73 -1.30
N THR A 226 -15.91 4.00 -0.46
CA THR A 226 -16.39 3.51 0.82
C THR A 226 -16.67 4.66 1.81
N PHE A 227 -15.82 5.69 1.85
CA PHE A 227 -16.09 6.89 2.65
C PHE A 227 -17.31 7.68 2.15
N PHE A 228 -17.49 7.77 0.83
CA PHE A 228 -18.66 8.42 0.20
C PHE A 228 -19.89 7.50 0.05
N HIS A 229 -19.85 6.29 0.61
CA HIS A 229 -20.90 5.28 0.43
C HIS A 229 -22.29 5.80 0.85
N SER A 230 -22.35 6.57 1.94
CA SER A 230 -23.59 7.15 2.46
C SER A 230 -24.19 8.20 1.52
N LEU A 231 -23.37 8.94 0.77
CA LEU A 231 -23.81 10.00 -0.14
C LEU A 231 -24.63 9.45 -1.32
N PHE A 232 -24.25 8.27 -1.80
CA PHE A 232 -24.91 7.61 -2.94
C PHE A 232 -25.77 6.41 -2.53
N LYS A 233 -26.04 6.25 -1.22
CA LYS A 233 -26.84 5.14 -0.66
C LYS A 233 -26.36 3.74 -1.09
N GLY A 234 -25.05 3.57 -1.29
CA GLY A 234 -24.45 2.28 -1.63
C GLY A 234 -24.83 1.68 -2.98
N ARG A 235 -25.19 2.51 -3.97
CA ARG A 235 -25.54 2.05 -5.32
C ARG A 235 -24.37 1.35 -6.02
N ALA A 236 -24.58 0.10 -6.42
CA ALA A 236 -23.55 -0.74 -7.03
C ALA A 236 -22.99 -0.17 -8.35
N GLU A 237 -23.81 0.57 -9.10
CA GLU A 237 -23.40 1.15 -10.38
C GLU A 237 -22.27 2.18 -10.23
N VAL A 238 -22.26 2.94 -9.13
CA VAL A 238 -21.19 3.92 -8.84
C VAL A 238 -19.84 3.21 -8.69
N TYR A 239 -19.83 2.08 -7.98
CA TYR A 239 -18.63 1.26 -7.80
C TYR A 239 -18.20 0.62 -9.11
N GLN A 240 -19.12 -0.02 -9.83
CA GLN A 240 -18.78 -0.74 -11.06
C GLN A 240 -18.18 0.18 -12.11
N VAL A 241 -18.84 1.30 -12.42
CA VAL A 241 -18.39 2.18 -13.50
C VAL A 241 -17.07 2.88 -13.12
N SER A 242 -16.96 3.39 -11.89
CA SER A 242 -15.72 4.02 -11.43
C SER A 242 -14.54 3.05 -11.44
N LEU A 243 -14.72 1.82 -10.95
CA LEU A 243 -13.65 0.82 -10.93
C LEU A 243 -13.29 0.30 -12.31
N THR A 244 -14.25 0.07 -13.21
CA THR A 244 -13.96 -0.41 -14.57
C THR A 244 -13.15 0.62 -15.34
N VAL A 245 -13.53 1.90 -15.28
CA VAL A 245 -12.78 2.95 -15.99
C VAL A 245 -11.38 3.13 -15.38
N THR A 246 -11.28 3.11 -14.06
CA THR A 246 -9.99 3.14 -13.34
C THR A 246 -9.11 1.95 -13.74
N PHE A 247 -9.69 0.75 -13.80
CA PHE A 247 -8.98 -0.48 -14.15
C PHE A 247 -8.36 -0.42 -15.54
N ILE A 248 -9.13 0.04 -16.54
CA ILE A 248 -8.64 0.15 -17.92
C ILE A 248 -7.39 1.03 -17.97
N ILE A 249 -7.44 2.20 -17.34
CA ILE A 249 -6.35 3.18 -17.38
C ILE A 249 -5.15 2.68 -16.59
N SER A 250 -5.38 2.17 -15.38
CA SER A 250 -4.30 1.66 -14.52
C SER A 250 -3.62 0.43 -15.12
N LEU A 251 -4.35 -0.38 -15.88
CA LEU A 251 -3.79 -1.52 -16.62
C LEU A 251 -2.81 -1.03 -17.70
N PHE A 252 -3.16 0.01 -18.46
CA PHE A 252 -2.25 0.60 -19.45
C PHE A 252 -1.05 1.28 -18.79
N ASP A 253 -1.24 1.98 -17.68
CA ASP A 253 -0.14 2.57 -16.90
C ASP A 253 0.81 1.48 -16.38
N GLY A 254 0.27 0.36 -15.88
CA GLY A 254 1.05 -0.80 -15.47
C GLY A 254 1.82 -1.45 -16.62
N LEU A 255 1.20 -1.59 -17.81
CA LEU A 255 1.88 -2.10 -19.01
C LEU A 255 3.00 -1.18 -19.48
N SER A 256 2.77 0.13 -19.45
CA SER A 256 3.78 1.14 -19.78
C SER A 256 4.96 1.07 -18.81
N ALA A 257 4.68 0.92 -17.51
CA ALA A 257 5.71 0.69 -16.49
C ALA A 257 6.48 -0.63 -16.68
N ALA A 258 5.87 -1.64 -17.32
CA ALA A 258 6.53 -2.89 -17.70
C ALA A 258 7.38 -2.79 -18.99
N GLY A 259 7.42 -1.62 -19.63
CA GLY A 259 8.14 -1.39 -20.89
C GLY A 259 7.35 -1.73 -22.16
N VAL A 260 6.06 -2.09 -22.03
CA VAL A 260 5.17 -2.36 -23.18
C VAL A 260 4.40 -1.07 -23.50
N ASN A 261 5.01 -0.22 -24.32
CA ASN A 261 4.41 1.05 -24.71
C ASN A 261 3.61 0.92 -26.00
N VAL A 262 2.31 1.20 -25.94
CA VAL A 262 1.47 1.44 -27.12
C VAL A 262 1.43 2.95 -27.35
N GLU A 263 2.29 3.46 -28.23
CA GLU A 263 2.48 4.90 -28.46
C GLU A 263 1.18 5.67 -28.75
N VAL A 264 0.22 5.03 -29.44
CA VAL A 264 -1.08 5.63 -29.75
C VAL A 264 -1.91 5.86 -28.47
N VAL A 265 -1.86 4.92 -27.53
CA VAL A 265 -2.61 5.01 -26.27
C VAL A 265 -1.94 6.00 -25.32
N SER A 266 -0.60 5.99 -25.24
CA SER A 266 0.12 6.93 -24.39
C SER A 266 -0.04 8.37 -24.85
N GLN A 267 -0.02 8.66 -26.16
CA GLN A 267 -0.24 10.01 -26.68
C GLN A 267 -1.66 10.52 -26.43
N VAL A 268 -2.68 9.65 -26.59
CA VAL A 268 -4.07 10.01 -26.27
C VAL A 268 -4.22 10.25 -24.78
N PHE A 269 -3.58 9.43 -23.94
CA PHE A 269 -3.68 9.61 -22.50
C PHE A 269 -2.96 10.85 -22.00
N THR A 270 -1.73 11.12 -22.43
CA THR A 270 -1.02 12.34 -22.04
C THR A 270 -1.74 13.61 -22.50
N LYS A 271 -2.46 13.57 -23.63
CA LYS A 271 -3.17 14.73 -24.17
C LYS A 271 -4.54 14.98 -23.52
N PHE A 272 -5.25 13.93 -23.09
CA PHE A 272 -6.63 14.03 -22.60
C PHE A 272 -6.80 13.77 -21.10
N LEU A 273 -5.84 13.14 -20.44
CA LEU A 273 -5.91 12.84 -19.01
C LEU A 273 -5.06 13.84 -18.20
N PRO A 274 -5.70 14.71 -17.38
CA PRO A 274 -4.95 15.53 -16.45
C PRO A 274 -4.19 14.64 -15.46
N MET A 275 -2.98 15.04 -15.08
CA MET A 275 -2.09 14.30 -14.17
C MET A 275 -1.50 12.99 -14.71
N GLN A 276 -1.59 12.73 -16.02
CA GLN A 276 -0.87 11.60 -16.64
C GLN A 276 0.66 11.79 -16.57
N GLU A 277 1.15 13.03 -16.67
CA GLU A 277 2.58 13.37 -16.53
C GLU A 277 3.17 12.98 -15.17
N VAL A 278 2.32 12.92 -14.14
CA VAL A 278 2.70 12.49 -12.79
C VAL A 278 2.22 11.07 -12.46
N GLY A 279 1.79 10.29 -13.47
CA GLY A 279 1.30 8.91 -13.36
C GLY A 279 0.09 8.74 -12.45
N LEU A 280 -0.80 9.74 -12.40
CA LEU A 280 -2.06 9.73 -11.65
C LEU A 280 -3.28 9.98 -12.56
N GLY A 281 -3.17 9.68 -13.86
CA GLY A 281 -4.27 9.93 -14.79
C GLY A 281 -5.55 9.18 -14.48
N TRP A 282 -5.50 8.11 -13.68
CA TRP A 282 -6.67 7.36 -13.24
C TRP A 282 -7.66 8.16 -12.36
N ILE A 283 -7.23 9.24 -11.69
CA ILE A 283 -8.07 9.99 -10.72
C ILE A 283 -9.30 10.61 -11.42
N PHE A 284 -9.06 11.36 -12.49
CA PHE A 284 -10.11 12.11 -13.18
C PHE A 284 -11.20 11.19 -13.80
N PRO A 285 -10.84 10.10 -14.49
CA PRO A 285 -11.74 9.06 -14.97
C PRO A 285 -12.47 8.33 -13.85
N ALA A 286 -11.84 8.08 -12.71
CA ALA A 286 -12.51 7.48 -11.55
C ALA A 286 -13.66 8.37 -11.06
N ILE A 287 -13.44 9.68 -10.99
CA ILE A 287 -14.43 10.68 -10.59
C ILE A 287 -15.56 10.74 -11.61
N ILE A 288 -15.24 10.86 -12.91
CA ILE A 288 -16.24 10.85 -13.99
C ILE A 288 -17.06 9.56 -13.96
N GLY A 289 -16.40 8.41 -13.83
CA GLY A 289 -17.05 7.11 -13.73
C GLY A 289 -18.00 7.03 -12.53
N GLY A 290 -17.64 7.64 -11.40
CA GLY A 290 -18.52 7.77 -10.24
C GLY A 290 -19.78 8.58 -10.53
N PHE A 291 -19.65 9.75 -11.17
CA PHE A 291 -20.79 10.58 -11.56
C PHE A 291 -21.70 9.89 -12.60
N ILE A 292 -21.11 9.25 -13.61
CA ILE A 292 -21.85 8.48 -14.61
C ILE A 292 -22.60 7.32 -13.95
N GLY A 293 -21.93 6.56 -13.08
CA GLY A 293 -22.55 5.47 -12.33
C GLY A 293 -23.71 5.95 -11.45
N TYR A 294 -23.58 7.13 -10.84
CA TYR A 294 -24.67 7.75 -10.08
C TYR A 294 -25.87 8.11 -10.99
N GLY A 295 -25.61 8.73 -12.14
CA GLY A 295 -26.64 9.06 -13.13
C GLY A 295 -27.39 7.84 -13.65
N ILE A 296 -26.67 6.77 -14.01
CA ILE A 296 -27.25 5.49 -14.43
C ILE A 296 -28.16 4.91 -13.34
N SER A 297 -27.73 5.00 -12.08
CA SER A 297 -28.51 4.49 -10.96
C SER A 297 -29.79 5.29 -10.70
N VAL A 298 -29.77 6.62 -10.89
CA VAL A 298 -30.99 7.45 -10.83
C VAL A 298 -31.97 7.07 -11.96
N LEU A 299 -31.47 6.84 -13.17
CA LEU A 299 -32.28 6.45 -14.32
C LEU A 299 -32.90 5.04 -14.15
N LYS A 300 -32.14 4.07 -13.65
CA LYS A 300 -32.66 2.74 -13.30
C LYS A 300 -33.75 2.80 -12.23
N LEU A 301 -33.57 3.63 -11.19
CA LEU A 301 -34.58 3.80 -10.14
C LEU A 301 -35.88 4.40 -10.72
N LYS A 302 -35.76 5.39 -11.62
CA LYS A 302 -36.92 6.00 -12.29
C LYS A 302 -37.67 4.99 -13.17
N ASN A 303 -36.93 4.13 -13.89
CA ASN A 303 -37.49 3.06 -14.72
C ASN A 303 -38.09 1.89 -13.93
N GLN A 304 -37.77 1.71 -12.65
CA GLN A 304 -38.45 0.73 -11.78
C GLN A 304 -39.73 1.28 -11.14
N ILE A 305 -39.82 2.60 -10.94
CA ILE A 305 -41.01 3.26 -10.37
C ILE A 305 -42.09 3.49 -11.43
N GLN A 306 -41.73 3.78 -12.68
CA GLN A 306 -42.69 4.00 -13.79
C GLN A 306 -43.60 2.80 -14.14
N PRO A 307 -43.13 1.54 -14.15
CA PRO A 307 -43.99 0.38 -14.37
C PRO A 307 -45.02 0.22 -13.25
N ALA A 308 -44.62 0.39 -11.99
CA ALA A 308 -45.50 0.21 -10.83
C ALA A 308 -46.64 1.25 -10.76
N ALA A 309 -46.38 2.49 -11.18
CA ALA A 309 -47.40 3.54 -11.25
C ALA A 309 -48.41 3.31 -12.39
N ASN A 310 -47.98 2.71 -13.51
CA ASN A 310 -48.87 2.39 -14.63
C ASN A 310 -49.73 1.15 -14.41
N THR A 311 -49.31 0.21 -13.55
CA THR A 311 -50.15 -0.95 -13.18
C THR A 311 -51.30 -0.55 -12.27
N ASN A 312 -51.08 0.37 -11.30
CA ASN A 312 -52.15 0.84 -10.41
C ASN A 312 -53.19 1.74 -11.08
N LYS A 313 -52.88 2.33 -12.24
CA LYS A 313 -53.83 3.17 -12.98
C LYS A 313 -54.76 2.39 -13.92
N LYS A 314 -54.56 1.07 -14.07
CA LYS A 314 -55.40 0.17 -14.87
C LYS A 314 -56.42 -0.64 -14.05
N ILE A 315 -56.47 -0.44 -12.73
CA ILE A 315 -57.33 -1.18 -11.79
C ILE A 315 -58.30 -0.22 -11.06
N GLY A 316 -58.44 1.02 -11.54
CA GLY A 316 -59.37 2.03 -11.01
C GLY A 316 -60.43 2.39 -12.05
#